data_AF-A0A218WZI7-F1
#
_entry.id   AF-A0A218WZI7-F1
#
_cell.length_a   1.000
_cell.length_b   1.000
_cell.length_c   1.000
_cell.angle_alpha   90.00
_cell.angle_beta   90.00
_cell.angle_gamma   90.00
#
_symmetry.space_group_name_H-M   'P 1'
#
loop_
_entity.id
_entity.type
_entity.pdbx_description
1 polymer ?
#
loop_
_entity_poly.entity_id
_entity_poly.type
_entity_poly.pdbx_seq_one_letter_code
_entity_poly.pdbx_strand_id
1 'polypeptide(L)'
;MAKYNYGSLAFTLMHYREVAPLAYNLSNNLPGPVDFHQVYGERDVLFNTRDVQTYLDTSSFNGVGRHSMQCIKSYFHANFIMGLNAEDVVYGQVLSFT
;
A
#
# COMPACT_ATOMS: atom_id res chain seq x y z
N MET A 1 -4.33 4.59 -9.14
CA MET A 1 -4.66 3.15 -9.29
C MET A 1 -6.10 3.00 -9.75
N ALA A 2 -6.42 1.96 -10.53
CA ALA A 2 -7.78 1.70 -11.02
C ALA A 2 -8.10 0.21 -11.02
N LYS A 3 -9.38 -0.13 -11.07
CA LYS A 3 -9.85 -1.50 -11.30
C LYS A 3 -9.26 -2.05 -12.62
N TYR A 4 -9.18 -3.37 -12.71
CA TYR A 4 -8.62 -4.03 -13.90
C TYR A 4 -9.37 -3.65 -15.18
N ASN A 5 -8.64 -3.38 -16.27
CA ASN A 5 -9.26 -3.06 -17.55
C ASN A 5 -9.44 -4.32 -18.39
N TYR A 6 -10.70 -4.78 -18.54
CA TYR A 6 -11.04 -5.95 -19.35
C TYR A 6 -10.96 -5.73 -20.87
N GLY A 7 -10.71 -4.49 -21.33
CA GLY A 7 -10.58 -4.15 -22.76
C GLY A 7 -11.86 -4.29 -23.59
N SER A 8 -12.96 -4.76 -23.00
CA SER A 8 -14.25 -4.98 -23.64
C SER A 8 -15.36 -4.42 -22.77
N LEU A 9 -16.22 -3.61 -23.38
CA LEU A 9 -17.37 -2.99 -22.70
C LEU A 9 -18.29 -4.05 -22.06
N ALA A 10 -18.54 -5.16 -22.76
CA ALA A 10 -19.39 -6.24 -22.25
C ALA A 10 -18.80 -6.86 -20.97
N PHE A 11 -17.49 -7.10 -20.94
CA PHE A 11 -16.84 -7.65 -19.75
C PHE A 11 -16.74 -6.64 -18.61
N THR A 12 -16.47 -5.36 -18.89
CA THR A 12 -16.46 -4.31 -17.87
C THR A 12 -17.84 -4.15 -17.22
N LEU A 13 -18.92 -4.17 -18.02
CA LEU A 13 -20.30 -4.12 -17.50
C LEU A 13 -20.65 -5.35 -16.66
N MET A 14 -20.21 -6.53 -17.07
CA MET A 14 -20.44 -7.77 -16.31
C MET A 14 -19.77 -7.74 -14.93
N HIS A 15 -18.53 -7.22 -14.84
CA HIS A 15 -17.76 -7.23 -13.59
C HIS A 15 -18.02 -6.01 -12.70
N TYR A 16 -18.22 -4.83 -13.30
CA TYR A 16 -18.29 -3.57 -12.56
C TYR A 16 -19.65 -2.89 -12.64
N ARG A 17 -20.55 -3.35 -13.52
CA ARG A 17 -21.82 -2.67 -13.85
C ARG A 17 -21.62 -1.23 -14.32
N GLU A 18 -20.45 -0.96 -14.86
CA GLU A 18 -20.01 0.34 -15.32
C GLU A 18 -19.30 0.21 -16.67
N VAL A 19 -19.25 1.32 -17.40
CA VAL A 19 -18.71 1.35 -18.77
C VAL A 19 -17.18 1.49 -18.81
N ALA A 20 -16.55 1.82 -17.67
CA ALA A 20 -15.10 1.95 -17.54
C ALA A 20 -14.64 1.45 -16.16
N PRO A 21 -13.38 0.97 -16.03
CA PRO A 21 -12.81 0.63 -14.73
C PRO A 21 -12.68 1.89 -13.86
N LEU A 22 -13.30 1.89 -12.68
CA LEU A 22 -13.18 2.99 -11.73
C LEU A 22 -11.78 3.11 -11.16
N ALA A 23 -11.35 4.35 -10.94
CA ALA A 23 -10.20 4.66 -10.11
C ALA A 23 -10.47 4.28 -8.65
N TYR A 24 -9.48 3.71 -7.97
CA TYR A 24 -9.53 3.56 -6.52
C TYR A 24 -9.23 4.92 -5.89
N ASN A 25 -10.17 5.41 -5.06
CA ASN A 25 -9.97 6.61 -4.26
C ASN A 25 -9.39 6.20 -2.90
N LEU A 26 -8.13 6.58 -2.67
CA LEU A 26 -7.38 6.31 -1.43
C LEU A 26 -7.40 7.50 -0.45
N SER A 27 -7.98 8.63 -0.84
CA SER A 27 -8.03 9.86 -0.04
C SER A 27 -9.25 9.90 0.89
N ASN A 28 -10.41 9.39 0.46
CA ASN A 28 -11.69 9.67 1.15
C ASN A 28 -12.58 8.45 1.45
N ASN A 29 -12.07 7.21 1.32
CA ASN A 29 -12.89 5.99 1.45
C ASN A 29 -12.67 5.17 2.73
N LEU A 30 -11.78 5.61 3.63
CA LEU A 30 -11.63 4.93 4.91
C LEU A 30 -12.79 5.34 5.85
N PRO A 31 -13.46 4.38 6.54
CA PRO A 31 -14.64 4.65 7.35
C PRO A 31 -14.36 5.44 8.66
N GLY A 32 -13.11 5.86 8.89
CA GLY A 32 -12.68 6.61 10.06
C GLY A 32 -11.15 6.78 10.08
N PRO A 33 -10.57 7.36 11.15
CA PRO A 33 -9.13 7.37 11.36
C PRO A 33 -8.58 5.94 11.39
N VAL A 34 -7.50 5.68 10.66
CA VAL A 34 -6.85 4.38 10.62
C VAL A 34 -5.41 4.54 11.03
N ASP A 35 -5.02 3.83 12.09
CA ASP A 35 -3.62 3.71 12.48
C ASP A 35 -2.93 2.73 11.53
N PHE A 36 -1.79 3.12 10.96
CA PHE A 36 -1.00 2.21 10.14
C PHE A 36 0.50 2.47 10.28
N HIS A 37 1.25 1.38 10.20
CA HIS A 37 2.70 1.37 10.11
C HIS A 37 3.12 0.72 8.81
N GLN A 38 3.93 1.42 8.03
CA GLN A 38 4.40 0.93 6.74
C GLN A 38 5.92 0.76 6.76
N VAL A 39 6.36 -0.47 6.51
CA VAL A 39 7.76 -0.79 6.31
C VAL A 39 7.99 -1.04 4.82
N TYR A 40 9.02 -0.41 4.25
CA TYR A 40 9.38 -0.59 2.84
C TYR A 40 10.90 -0.67 2.67
N GLY A 41 11.32 -1.19 1.52
CA GLY A 41 12.72 -1.51 1.24
C GLY A 41 13.28 -0.59 0.17
N GLU A 42 14.46 -0.02 0.38
CA GLU A 42 15.08 0.84 -0.65
C GLU A 42 15.48 0.03 -1.89
N ARG A 43 15.70 -1.28 -1.73
CA ARG A 43 16.00 -2.20 -2.83
C ARG A 43 14.77 -2.97 -3.31
N ASP A 44 13.59 -2.61 -2.84
CA ASP A 44 12.35 -3.18 -3.35
C ASP A 44 12.04 -2.57 -4.73
N VAL A 45 12.21 -3.39 -5.76
CA VAL A 45 11.93 -3.00 -7.15
C VAL A 45 10.44 -2.99 -7.50
N LEU A 46 9.60 -3.66 -6.70
CA LEU A 46 8.15 -3.72 -6.89
C LEU A 46 7.42 -2.62 -6.13
N PHE A 47 7.97 -2.20 -4.98
CA PHE A 47 7.41 -1.17 -4.12
C PHE A 47 8.50 -0.19 -3.67
N ASN A 48 9.00 0.60 -4.61
CA ASN A 48 10.14 1.49 -4.38
C ASN A 48 9.72 2.80 -3.68
N THR A 49 10.72 3.62 -3.34
CA THR A 49 10.53 4.92 -2.67
C THR A 49 9.61 5.89 -3.42
N ARG A 50 9.59 5.87 -4.75
CA ARG A 50 8.68 6.71 -5.55
C ARG A 50 7.23 6.25 -5.40
N ASP A 51 7.00 4.94 -5.35
CA ASP A 51 5.64 4.40 -5.15
C ASP A 51 5.13 4.75 -3.74
N VAL A 52 6.00 4.72 -2.73
CA VAL A 52 5.68 5.16 -1.36
C VAL A 52 5.32 6.65 -1.32
N GLN A 53 6.10 7.50 -2.00
CA GLN A 53 5.80 8.93 -2.07
C GLN A 53 4.46 9.18 -2.78
N THR A 54 4.20 8.47 -3.88
CA THR A 54 2.93 8.57 -4.61
C THR A 54 1.75 8.14 -3.73
N TYR A 55 1.91 7.07 -2.94
CA TYR A 55 0.91 6.63 -1.97
C TYR A 55 0.63 7.71 -0.92
N LEU A 56 1.68 8.28 -0.31
CA LEU A 56 1.56 9.37 0.66
C LEU A 56 0.84 10.60 0.09
N ASP A 57 1.19 11.00 -1.13
CA ASP A 57 0.63 12.19 -1.77
C ASP A 57 -0.85 11.98 -2.18
N THR A 58 -1.25 10.73 -2.45
CA THR A 58 -2.61 10.40 -2.90
C THR A 58 -3.55 10.00 -1.76
N SER A 59 -3.00 9.60 -0.61
CA SER A 59 -3.75 9.29 0.60
C SER A 59 -3.85 10.53 1.48
N SER A 60 -4.90 11.34 1.31
CA SER A 60 -5.26 12.30 2.36
C SER A 60 -5.78 11.52 3.56
N PHE A 61 -4.94 11.27 4.56
CA PHE A 61 -5.38 10.64 5.80
C PHE A 61 -6.29 11.61 6.55
N ASN A 62 -7.59 11.55 6.25
CA ASN A 62 -8.63 12.38 6.84
C ASN A 62 -8.95 11.85 8.25
N GLY A 63 -8.04 12.08 9.20
CA GLY A 63 -8.21 11.67 10.58
C GLY A 63 -6.92 11.73 11.39
N VAL A 64 -7.04 11.83 12.71
CA VAL A 64 -5.92 11.82 13.67
C VAL A 64 -5.48 10.37 13.96
N GLY A 65 -5.18 9.60 12.91
CA GLY A 65 -4.62 8.26 13.06
C GLY A 65 -3.11 8.33 13.34
N ARG A 66 -2.56 7.32 14.02
CA ARG A 66 -1.12 7.14 14.17
C ARG A 66 -0.55 6.60 12.87
N HIS A 67 0.23 7.42 12.18
CA HIS A 67 0.90 7.06 10.93
C HIS A 67 2.40 7.00 11.17
N SER A 68 3.03 5.90 10.77
CA SER A 68 4.49 5.75 10.88
C SER A 68 5.04 4.99 9.68
N MET A 69 6.27 5.35 9.30
CA MET A 69 6.95 4.77 8.15
C MET A 69 8.39 4.44 8.47
N GLN A 70 8.87 3.33 7.92
CA GLN A 70 10.25 2.90 8.08
C GLN A 70 10.81 2.39 6.75
N CYS A 71 11.98 2.90 6.38
CA CYS A 71 12.75 2.40 5.24
C CYS A 71 13.88 1.49 5.73
N ILE A 72 13.95 0.27 5.21
CA ILE A 72 15.06 -0.64 5.43
C ILE A 72 15.91 -0.70 4.16
N LYS A 73 17.07 -0.04 4.18
CA LYS A 73 17.91 0.19 2.99
C LYS A 73 18.37 -1.07 2.26
N SER A 74 18.55 -2.18 2.99
CA SER A 74 19.06 -3.43 2.45
C SER A 74 17.96 -4.38 1.94
N TYR A 75 16.69 -4.08 2.21
CA TYR A 75 15.60 -5.02 1.94
C TYR A 75 15.11 -4.94 0.50
N PHE A 76 15.04 -6.11 -0.14
CA PHE A 76 14.26 -6.38 -1.34
C PHE A 76 12.87 -6.91 -0.95
N HIS A 77 11.96 -6.98 -1.92
CA HIS A 77 10.56 -7.38 -1.70
C HIS A 77 10.39 -8.69 -0.93
N ALA A 78 11.20 -9.71 -1.26
CA ALA A 78 11.13 -11.01 -0.61
C ALA A 78 11.60 -11.00 0.85
N ASN A 79 12.46 -10.05 1.25
CA ASN A 79 13.08 -10.06 2.57
C ASN A 79 12.08 -9.77 3.70
N PHE A 80 10.94 -9.12 3.41
CA PHE A 80 9.89 -8.86 4.40
C PHE A 80 9.24 -10.13 4.95
N ILE A 81 9.31 -11.24 4.21
CA ILE A 81 8.69 -12.52 4.58
C ILE A 81 9.74 -13.62 4.71
N MET A 82 10.78 -13.60 3.86
CA MET A 82 11.76 -14.67 3.75
C MET A 82 13.17 -14.27 4.22
N GLY A 83 13.36 -13.04 4.70
CA GLY A 83 14.65 -12.60 5.22
C GLY A 83 15.00 -13.32 6.52
N LEU A 84 16.23 -13.80 6.65
CA LEU A 84 16.69 -14.47 7.89
C LEU A 84 16.58 -13.57 9.13
N ASN A 85 16.64 -12.25 8.93
CA ASN A 85 16.51 -11.23 9.97
C ASN A 85 15.13 -10.53 9.96
N ALA A 86 14.14 -11.07 9.24
CA ALA A 86 12.79 -10.47 9.18
C ALA A 86 12.10 -10.43 10.55
N GLU A 87 12.38 -11.41 11.41
CA GLU A 87 11.87 -11.44 12.79
C GLU A 87 12.27 -10.18 13.56
N ASP A 88 13.56 -9.88 13.61
CA ASP A 88 14.08 -8.73 14.37
C ASP A 88 13.73 -7.39 13.70
N VAL A 89 13.88 -7.32 12.37
CA VAL A 89 13.87 -6.05 11.65
C VAL A 89 12.47 -5.63 11.22
N VAL A 90 11.57 -6.59 10.94
CA VAL A 90 10.20 -6.32 10.47
C VAL A 90 9.19 -6.66 11.56
N TYR A 91 9.19 -7.89 12.09
CA TYR A 91 8.14 -8.33 13.01
C TYR A 91 8.23 -7.64 14.36
N GLY A 92 9.45 -7.40 14.87
CA GLY A 92 9.66 -6.60 16.08
C GLY A 92 9.05 -5.19 15.96
N GLN A 93 9.13 -4.57 14.79
CA GLN A 93 8.57 -3.23 14.55
C GLN A 93 7.04 -3.27 14.53
N VAL A 94 6.44 -4.26 13.86
CA VAL A 94 4.99 -4.47 13.86
C VAL A 94 4.46 -4.66 15.29
N LEU A 95 5.13 -5.49 16.09
CA LEU A 95 4.74 -5.72 17.49
C LEU A 95 4.83 -4.43 18.32
N SER A 96 5.86 -3.62 18.11
CA SER A 96 6.01 -2.32 18.81
C SER A 96 4.98 -1.27 18.42
N PHE A 97 4.34 -1.42 17.26
CA PHE A 97 3.31 -0.52 16.77
C PHE A 97 1.90 -0.83 17.31
N THR A 98 1.73 -1.94 18.02
CA THR A 98 0.47 -2.28 18.72
C THR A 98 0.25 -1.37 19.93
#